data_AF-A0A3L7MPZ9-F1
#
_entry.id   AF-A0A3L7MPZ9-F1
#
_cell.length_a   1.000
_cell.length_b   1.000
_cell.length_c   1.000
_cell.angle_alpha   90.00
_cell.angle_beta   90.00
_cell.angle_gamma   90.00
#
_symmetry.space_group_name_H-M   'P 1'
#
loop_
_entity.id
_entity.type
_entity.pdbx_description
1 polymer ?
#
loop_
_entity_poly.entity_id
_entity_poly.type
_entity_poly.pdbx_seq_one_letter_code
_entity_poly.pdbx_strand_id
1 'polypeptide(L)'
;MRPFSLSKQTVLLWWACWWLFLVLWTIGLLRPEPIQLQHHLISPSLGWITAKGLHLGVYALLALFASLLPSSPSFKLFCFIILMMHAFATEFLQQWVKERTGSLSDVAIDLLGVALGLGVWKLTCSFGTAGKRVPSR
;
A
#
# COMPACT_ATOMS: atom_id res chain seq x y z
N MET A 1 -10.69 1.26 -18.84
CA MET A 1 -9.70 2.15 -19.50
C MET A 1 -9.09 1.37 -20.66
N ARG A 2 -8.97 1.96 -21.86
CA ARG A 2 -8.28 1.30 -22.98
C ARG A 2 -6.82 1.07 -22.58
N PRO A 3 -6.20 -0.09 -22.88
CA PRO A 3 -4.79 -0.26 -22.62
C PRO A 3 -4.05 0.68 -23.58
N PHE A 4 -3.44 1.74 -23.06
CA PHE A 4 -2.24 2.24 -23.71
C PHE A 4 -1.34 1.01 -23.88
N SER A 5 -0.87 0.74 -25.10
CA SER A 5 0.11 -0.32 -25.33
C SER A 5 1.43 0.14 -24.72
N LEU A 6 1.54 0.02 -23.40
CA LEU A 6 2.77 0.28 -22.69
C LEU A 6 3.83 -0.67 -23.24
N SER A 7 5.02 -0.14 -23.50
CA SER A 7 6.14 -0.98 -23.89
C SER A 7 6.40 -2.00 -22.76
N LYS A 8 6.92 -3.18 -23.12
CA LYS A 8 7.32 -4.18 -22.12
C LYS A 8 8.28 -3.58 -21.08
N GLN A 9 9.17 -2.69 -21.51
CA GLN A 9 10.12 -1.97 -20.64
C GLN A 9 9.40 -1.08 -19.62
N THR A 10 8.37 -0.34 -20.05
CA THR A 10 7.57 0.49 -19.14
C THR A 10 6.84 -0.36 -18.11
N VAL A 11 6.26 -1.49 -18.52
CA VAL A 11 5.59 -2.41 -17.58
C VAL A 11 6.57 -2.95 -16.54
N LEU A 12 7.75 -3.39 -16.98
CA LEU A 12 8.81 -3.88 -16.08
C LEU A 12 9.27 -2.79 -15.11
N LEU A 13 9.46 -1.57 -15.58
CA LEU A 13 9.83 -0.44 -14.72
C LEU A 13 8.77 -0.18 -13.65
N TRP A 14 7.50 -0.18 -14.01
CA TRP A 14 6.40 0.03 -13.05
C TRP A 14 6.35 -1.08 -11.99
N TRP A 15 6.56 -2.33 -12.39
CA TRP A 15 6.70 -3.46 -11.47
C TRP A 15 7.92 -3.31 -10.55
N ALA A 16 9.06 -2.90 -11.10
CA ALA A 16 10.27 -2.64 -10.33
C ALA A 16 10.05 -1.52 -9.29
N CYS A 17 9.37 -0.44 -9.68
CA CYS A 17 9.00 0.64 -8.76
C CYS A 17 8.09 0.15 -7.63
N TRP A 18 7.09 -0.71 -7.94
CA TRP A 18 6.21 -1.27 -6.92
C TRP A 18 6.97 -2.14 -5.91
N TRP A 19 7.83 -3.04 -6.39
CA TRP A 19 8.67 -3.87 -5.53
C TRP A 19 9.67 -3.06 -4.72
N LEU A 20 10.34 -2.10 -5.36
CA LEU A 20 11.26 -1.19 -4.69
C LEU A 20 10.56 -0.45 -3.54
N PHE A 21 9.35 0.05 -3.79
CA PHE A 21 8.59 0.76 -2.77
C PHE A 21 8.23 -0.15 -1.60
N LEU A 22 7.78 -1.38 -1.87
CA LEU A 22 7.52 -2.37 -0.83
C LEU A 22 8.77 -2.64 0.01
N VAL A 23 9.92 -2.88 -0.63
CA VAL A 23 11.20 -3.14 0.06
C VAL A 23 11.64 -1.95 0.93
N LEU A 24 11.57 -0.73 0.40
CA LEU A 24 11.90 0.48 1.16
C LEU A 24 11.00 0.63 2.39
N TRP A 25 9.70 0.33 2.23
CA TRP A 25 8.77 0.34 3.34
C TRP A 25 9.10 -0.75 4.39
N THR A 26 9.41 -1.97 3.96
CA THR A 26 9.86 -3.05 4.85
C THR A 26 11.10 -2.63 5.65
N ILE A 27 12.09 -2.01 5.00
CA ILE A 27 13.30 -1.52 5.66
C ILE A 27 12.94 -0.47 6.72
N GLY A 28 12.04 0.47 6.40
CA GLY A 28 11.58 1.48 7.36
C GLY A 28 10.81 0.89 8.55
N LEU A 29 10.02 -0.16 8.33
CA LEU A 29 9.30 -0.86 9.39
C LEU A 29 10.21 -1.67 10.31
N LEU A 30 11.30 -2.23 9.79
CA LEU A 30 12.22 -3.08 10.54
C LEU A 30 13.45 -2.33 11.10
N ARG A 31 13.38 -1.01 11.13
CA ARG A 31 14.43 -0.13 11.62
C ARG A 31 13.98 0.64 12.87
N PRO A 32 14.86 0.82 13.88
CA PRO A 32 14.55 1.60 15.08
C PRO A 32 14.64 3.13 14.84
N GLU A 33 15.39 3.59 13.85
CA GLU A 33 15.67 5.01 13.64
C GLU A 33 14.40 5.87 13.48
N PRO A 34 13.32 5.44 12.79
CA PRO A 34 12.13 6.28 12.67
C PRO A 34 11.41 6.52 14.01
N ILE A 35 11.43 5.55 14.94
CA ILE A 35 10.81 5.76 16.26
C ILE A 35 11.69 6.65 17.15
N GLN A 36 13.02 6.51 17.04
CA GLN A 36 13.97 7.40 17.72
C GLN A 36 13.80 8.85 17.22
N LEU A 37 13.74 9.05 15.90
CA LEU A 37 13.54 10.36 15.30
C LEU A 37 12.22 10.99 15.72
N GLN A 38 11.14 10.20 15.77
CA GLN A 38 9.83 10.65 16.24
C GLN A 38 9.92 11.18 17.68
N HIS A 39 10.58 10.46 18.60
CA HIS A 39 10.74 10.87 19.99
C HIS A 39 11.57 12.17 20.14
N HIS A 40 12.47 12.46 19.21
CA HIS A 40 13.29 13.66 19.24
C HIS A 40 12.64 14.89 18.59
N LEU A 41 11.81 14.70 17.56
CA LEU A 41 11.34 15.79 16.72
C LEU A 41 9.85 16.14 16.88
N ILE A 42 9.03 15.23 17.39
CA ILE A 42 7.56 15.34 17.32
C ILE A 42 6.95 15.09 18.69
N SER A 43 5.89 15.84 19.03
CA SER A 43 5.12 15.57 20.25
C SER A 43 4.52 14.15 20.22
N PRO A 44 4.36 13.48 21.37
CA PRO A 44 3.89 12.09 21.40
C PRO A 44 2.55 11.87 20.68
N SER A 45 1.61 12.81 20.81
CA SER A 45 0.29 12.74 20.17
C SER A 45 0.40 12.84 18.64
N LEU A 46 1.19 13.79 18.13
CA LEU A 46 1.37 13.98 16.70
C LEU A 46 2.19 12.83 16.10
N GLY A 47 3.20 12.34 16.82
CA GLY A 47 4.00 11.19 16.39
C GLY A 47 3.15 9.93 16.20
N TRP A 48 2.23 9.65 17.14
CA TRP A 48 1.29 8.54 16.99
C TRP A 48 0.41 8.70 15.75
N ILE A 49 -0.19 9.88 15.55
CA ILE A 49 -1.04 10.17 14.37
C ILE A 49 -0.23 10.01 13.08
N THR A 50 0.99 10.55 13.04
CA THR A 50 1.88 10.46 11.87
C THR A 50 2.25 9.02 11.57
N ALA A 51 2.60 8.21 12.57
CA ALA A 51 2.91 6.79 12.39
C ALA A 51 1.71 6.03 11.82
N LYS A 52 0.53 6.15 12.42
CA LYS A 52 -0.70 5.49 11.94
C LYS A 52 -1.10 5.97 10.54
N GLY A 53 -0.94 7.26 10.26
CA GLY A 53 -1.18 7.85 8.95
C GLY A 53 -0.23 7.33 7.87
N LEU A 54 1.05 7.14 8.21
CA LEU A 54 2.05 6.53 7.32
C LEU A 54 1.70 5.08 6.99
N HIS A 55 1.36 4.27 7.99
CA HIS A 55 0.88 2.90 7.81
C HIS A 55 -0.32 2.85 6.85
N LEU A 56 -1.40 3.59 7.18
CA LEU A 56 -2.60 3.66 6.33
C LEU A 56 -2.27 4.11 4.90
N GLY A 57 -1.50 5.19 4.77
CA GLY A 57 -1.21 5.84 3.50
C GLY A 57 -0.31 5.01 2.58
N VAL A 58 0.75 4.41 3.11
CA VAL A 58 1.68 3.60 2.32
C VAL A 58 1.01 2.33 1.82
N TYR A 59 0.25 1.63 2.67
CA TYR A 59 -0.49 0.44 2.23
C TYR A 59 -1.61 0.78 1.23
N ALA A 60 -2.30 1.92 1.40
CA ALA A 60 -3.25 2.40 0.40
C ALA A 60 -2.60 2.71 -0.94
N LEU A 61 -1.43 3.36 -0.93
CA LEU A 61 -0.68 3.67 -2.15
C LEU A 61 -0.17 2.40 -2.83
N LEU A 62 0.39 1.43 -2.08
CA LEU A 62 0.84 0.16 -2.62
C LEU A 62 -0.31 -0.65 -3.24
N ALA A 63 -1.47 -0.68 -2.59
CA ALA A 63 -2.65 -1.37 -3.11
C ALA A 63 -3.25 -0.66 -4.34
N LEU A 64 -3.33 0.67 -4.33
CA LEU A 64 -3.75 1.44 -5.50
C LEU A 64 -2.78 1.24 -6.67
N PHE A 65 -1.48 1.31 -6.42
CA PHE A 65 -0.45 1.10 -7.44
C PHE A 65 -0.54 -0.32 -8.02
N ALA A 66 -0.66 -1.36 -7.20
CA ALA A 66 -0.90 -2.73 -7.65
C ALA A 66 -2.17 -2.84 -8.54
N SER A 67 -3.22 -2.09 -8.18
CA SER A 67 -4.47 -2.05 -8.95
C SER A 67 -4.30 -1.40 -10.33
N LEU A 68 -3.40 -0.42 -10.46
CA LEU A 68 -3.08 0.29 -11.70
C LEU A 68 -2.13 -0.50 -12.61
N LEU A 69 -1.36 -1.46 -12.09
CA LEU A 69 -0.41 -2.23 -12.88
C LEU A 69 -1.12 -3.07 -13.96
N PRO A 70 -0.55 -3.17 -15.18
CA PRO A 70 -1.08 -4.00 -16.24
C PRO A 70 -0.78 -5.48 -15.94
N SER A 71 -1.79 -6.20 -15.45
CA SER A 71 -1.71 -7.62 -15.10
C SER A 71 -3.08 -8.27 -15.07
N SER A 72 -3.11 -9.61 -15.01
CA SER A 72 -4.35 -10.37 -14.85
C SER A 72 -4.99 -10.12 -13.48
N PRO A 73 -6.33 -10.24 -13.36
CA PRO A 73 -7.01 -10.08 -12.08
C PRO A 73 -6.47 -11.01 -10.98
N SER A 74 -6.12 -12.26 -11.32
CA SER A 74 -5.55 -13.22 -10.37
C SER A 74 -4.20 -12.77 -9.83
N PHE A 75 -3.35 -12.15 -10.67
CA PHE A 75 -2.07 -11.63 -10.20
C PHE A 75 -2.24 -10.41 -9.29
N LYS A 76 -3.24 -9.56 -9.55
CA LYS A 76 -3.57 -8.45 -8.64
C LYS A 76 -4.05 -8.97 -7.28
N LEU A 77 -4.91 -9.99 -7.28
CA LEU A 77 -5.32 -10.66 -6.05
C LEU A 77 -4.12 -11.20 -5.26
N PHE A 78 -3.18 -11.83 -5.96
CA PHE A 78 -1.93 -12.29 -5.35
C PHE A 78 -1.12 -11.14 -4.72
N CYS A 79 -1.00 -9.98 -5.38
CA CYS A 79 -0.37 -8.80 -4.79
C CYS A 79 -1.06 -8.32 -3.52
N PHE A 80 -2.40 -8.33 -3.46
CA PHE A 80 -3.12 -7.95 -2.24
C PHE A 80 -2.89 -8.94 -1.11
N ILE A 81 -2.88 -10.25 -1.41
CA ILE A 81 -2.52 -11.28 -0.44
C ILE A 81 -1.10 -11.05 0.09
N ILE A 82 -0.14 -10.71 -0.78
CA ILE A 82 1.23 -10.35 -0.35
C ILE A 82 1.19 -9.15 0.61
N LEU A 83 0.47 -8.07 0.28
CA LEU A 83 0.40 -6.89 1.16
C LEU A 83 -0.22 -7.23 2.52
N MET A 84 -1.28 -8.03 2.54
CA MET A 84 -1.91 -8.49 3.78
C MET A 84 -0.92 -9.31 4.61
N MET A 85 -0.28 -10.31 4.00
CA MET A 85 0.72 -11.14 4.67
C MET A 85 1.92 -10.32 5.14
N HIS A 86 2.33 -9.32 4.37
CA HIS A 86 3.42 -8.40 4.72
C HIS A 86 3.10 -7.58 5.96
N ALA A 87 1.87 -7.11 6.14
CA ALA A 87 1.45 -6.41 7.36
C ALA A 87 1.63 -7.29 8.59
N PHE A 88 1.12 -8.52 8.57
CA PHE A 88 1.32 -9.47 9.68
C PHE A 88 2.80 -9.83 9.88
N ALA A 89 3.53 -10.11 8.80
CA ALA A 89 4.91 -10.54 8.87
C ALA A 89 5.82 -9.45 9.44
N THR A 90 5.64 -8.19 9.01
CA THR A 90 6.47 -7.08 9.53
C THR A 90 6.16 -6.77 10.99
N GLU A 91 4.90 -6.84 11.41
CA GLU A 91 4.53 -6.66 12.82
C GLU A 91 5.11 -7.77 13.72
N PHE A 92 5.07 -9.01 13.24
CA PHE A 92 5.70 -10.13 13.91
C PHE A 92 7.21 -9.92 14.02
N LEU A 93 7.87 -9.58 12.90
CA LEU A 93 9.32 -9.37 12.85
C LEU A 93 9.80 -8.17 13.71
N GLN A 94 8.95 -7.17 13.95
CA GLN A 94 9.27 -6.05 14.82
C GLN A 94 9.52 -6.46 16.28
N GLN A 95 9.08 -7.65 16.72
CA GLN A 95 9.40 -8.19 18.04
C GLN A 95 10.90 -8.40 18.28
N TRP A 96 11.69 -8.51 17.20
CA TRP A 96 13.14 -8.61 17.26
C TRP A 96 13.86 -7.28 16.98
N VAL A 97 13.12 -6.19 16.75
CA VAL A 97 13.70 -4.86 16.52
C VAL A 97 13.73 -4.11 17.85
N LYS A 98 14.92 -3.65 18.23
CA LYS A 98 15.10 -2.86 19.46
C LYS A 98 14.18 -1.65 19.46
N GLU A 99 13.58 -1.34 20.62
CA GLU A 99 12.67 -0.19 20.82
C GLU A 99 11.37 -0.25 19.98
N ARG A 100 11.05 -1.41 19.40
CA ARG A 100 9.74 -1.66 18.76
C ARG A 100 8.99 -2.79 19.45
N THR A 101 7.68 -2.76 19.28
CA THR A 101 6.76 -3.77 19.77
C THR A 101 5.74 -4.07 18.69
N GLY A 102 5.37 -5.33 18.55
CA GLY A 102 4.23 -5.70 17.73
C GLY A 102 2.90 -5.18 18.30
N SER A 103 1.96 -4.89 17.41
CA SER A 103 0.71 -4.17 17.61
C SER A 103 -0.30 -4.61 16.56
N LEU A 104 -1.32 -5.35 17.00
CA LEU A 104 -2.43 -5.76 16.12
C LEU A 104 -3.20 -4.57 15.57
N SER A 105 -3.14 -3.41 16.24
CA SER A 105 -3.73 -2.18 15.74
C SER A 105 -3.03 -1.69 14.47
N ASP A 106 -1.72 -1.87 14.34
CA ASP A 106 -0.97 -1.46 13.13
C ASP A 106 -1.33 -2.37 11.96
N VAL A 107 -1.42 -3.68 12.18
CA VAL A 107 -1.93 -4.63 11.17
C VAL A 107 -3.33 -4.25 10.70
N ALA A 108 -4.25 -3.92 11.62
CA ALA A 108 -5.60 -3.51 11.25
C ALA A 108 -5.58 -2.23 10.37
N ILE A 109 -4.72 -1.28 10.69
CA ILE A 109 -4.58 -0.02 9.93
C ILE A 109 -3.96 -0.27 8.55
N ASP A 110 -2.98 -1.17 8.44
CA ASP A 110 -2.40 -1.59 7.16
C ASP A 110 -3.45 -2.23 6.25
N LEU A 111 -4.27 -3.14 6.82
CA LEU A 111 -5.37 -3.78 6.10
C LEU A 111 -6.44 -2.77 5.65
N LEU A 112 -6.75 -1.77 6.49
CA LEU A 112 -7.62 -0.65 6.11
C LEU A 112 -7.00 0.16 4.96
N GLY A 113 -5.69 0.35 4.96
CA GLY A 113 -4.95 0.98 3.87
C GLY A 113 -5.14 0.22 2.57
N VAL A 114 -4.90 -1.10 2.58
CA VAL A 114 -5.11 -1.97 1.40
C VAL A 114 -6.55 -1.86 0.89
N ALA A 115 -7.54 -1.94 1.79
CA ALA A 115 -8.96 -1.79 1.43
C ALA A 115 -9.28 -0.42 0.83
N LEU A 116 -8.69 0.66 1.37
CA LEU A 116 -8.85 2.02 0.86
C LEU A 116 -8.29 2.16 -0.56
N GLY A 117 -7.07 1.67 -0.80
CA GLY A 117 -6.44 1.71 -2.13
C GLY A 117 -7.29 0.98 -3.19
N LEU A 118 -7.83 -0.19 -2.82
CA LEU A 118 -8.79 -0.94 -3.63
C LEU A 118 -10.10 -0.18 -3.86
N GLY A 119 -10.64 0.44 -2.82
CA GLY A 119 -11.86 1.25 -2.89
C GLY A 119 -11.71 2.42 -3.86
N VAL A 120 -10.60 3.16 -3.78
CA VAL A 120 -10.27 4.26 -4.70
C VAL A 120 -10.20 3.77 -6.15
N TRP A 121 -9.52 2.64 -6.39
CA TRP A 121 -9.46 2.06 -7.73
C TRP A 121 -10.85 1.66 -8.27
N LYS A 122 -11.67 1.04 -7.42
CA LYS A 122 -13.02 0.60 -7.81
C LYS A 122 -13.90 1.81 -8.14
N LEU A 123 -13.88 2.85 -7.32
CA LEU A 123 -14.63 4.09 -7.55
C LEU A 123 -14.22 4.74 -8.88
N THR A 124 -12.92 4.91 -9.12
CA THR A 124 -12.41 5.50 -10.37
C THR A 124 -12.78 4.68 -11.61
N CYS A 125 -12.81 3.35 -11.51
CA CYS A 125 -13.32 2.48 -12.57
C CYS A 125 -14.83 2.62 -12.80
N SER A 126 -15.62 2.66 -11.74
CA SER A 126 -17.09 2.76 -11.80
C SER A 126 -17.55 4.10 -12.41
N PHE A 127 -16.92 5.22 -12.03
CA PHE A 127 -17.22 6.53 -12.63
C PHE A 127 -16.89 6.58 -14.12
N GLY A 128 -15.86 5.85 -14.58
CA GLY A 128 -15.52 5.74 -16.00
C GLY A 128 -16.55 4.98 -16.85
N THR A 129 -17.40 4.14 -16.25
CA THR A 129 -18.44 3.37 -16.96
C THR A 129 -19.80 4.06 -17.03
N ALA A 130 -20.11 4.98 -16.12
CA ALA A 130 -21.40 5.66 -16.06
C ALA A 130 -21.65 6.59 -17.26
N GLY A 131 -20.60 7.16 -17.85
CA GLY A 131 -20.70 8.07 -19.01
C GLY A 131 -20.87 7.41 -20.38
N LYS A 132 -21.00 6.07 -20.46
CA LYS A 132 -21.06 5.32 -21.75
C LYS A 132 -22.41 4.69 -22.09
N ARG A 133 -23.50 5.02 -21.39
CA ARG A 133 -24.85 4.63 -21.83
C ARG A 133 -25.41 5.67 -22.79
N VAL A 134 -25.05 5.56 -24.07
CA VAL A 134 -25.83 6.17 -25.15
C VAL A 134 -26.99 5.22 -25.44
N PRO A 135 -28.27 5.62 -25.25
CA PRO A 135 -29.39 4.76 -25.60
C PRO A 135 -29.46 4.59 -27.13
N SER A 136 -29.42 3.35 -27.60
CA SER A 136 -29.75 3.01 -28.98
C SER A 136 -31.24 3.26 -29.20
N ARG A 137 -31.57 4.16 -30.14
CA ARG A 137 -32.91 4.27 -30.72
C ARG A 137 -33.18 3.12 -31.67
#